data_AF-A0A2D8CBN1-F1
#
_entry.id   AF-A0A2D8CBN1-F1
#
_cell.length_a   1.000
_cell.length_b   1.000
_cell.length_c   1.000
_cell.angle_alpha   90.00
_cell.angle_beta   90.00
_cell.angle_gamma   90.00
#
_symmetry.space_group_name_H-M   'P 1'
#
loop_
_entity.id
_entity.type
_entity.pdbx_description
1 polymer ?
#
loop_
_entity_poly.entity_id
_entity_poly.type
_entity_poly.pdbx_seq_one_letter_code
_entity_poly.pdbx_strand_id
1 'polypeptide(L)'
;MKILIKIIKKIKDMACPPATQDVAMNTKNRNATRKNHMYGPLNVEEPGDYWKNLAEKWDTTEKAAKKSTCGVCVAFDISPRMNECMPGPVSDASGRLGYCWMHHFKCHSARSCDTWAMGGPIKDNSKSHEWQEKNTNLAIKKLKNIS
;
A
#
# COMPACT_ATOMS: atom_id res chain seq x y z
N MET A 1 -4.24 32.77 -10.66
CA MET A 1 -4.30 32.61 -9.19
C MET A 1 -5.48 31.77 -8.69
N LYS A 2 -6.74 32.03 -9.08
CA LYS A 2 -7.93 31.27 -8.63
C LYS A 2 -7.94 29.77 -9.02
N ILE A 3 -7.42 29.43 -10.20
CA ILE A 3 -7.29 28.03 -10.65
C ILE A 3 -6.26 27.29 -9.80
N LEU A 4 -5.13 27.93 -9.51
CA LEU A 4 -4.10 27.38 -8.63
C LEU A 4 -4.65 27.13 -7.22
N ILE A 5 -5.41 28.08 -6.66
CA ILE A 5 -6.07 27.94 -5.35
C ILE A 5 -7.11 26.81 -5.35
N LYS A 6 -7.89 26.65 -6.42
CA LYS A 6 -8.84 25.52 -6.57
C LYS A 6 -8.11 24.17 -6.67
N ILE A 7 -7.02 24.10 -7.42
CA ILE A 7 -6.18 22.90 -7.53
C ILE A 7 -5.54 22.58 -6.18
N ILE A 8 -4.96 23.57 -5.49
CA ILE A 8 -4.37 23.42 -4.14
C ILE A 8 -5.42 22.99 -3.10
N LYS A 9 -6.66 23.49 -3.20
CA LYS A 9 -7.77 23.07 -2.32
C LYS A 9 -8.24 21.64 -2.62
N LYS A 10 -8.30 21.26 -3.90
CA LYS A 10 -8.58 19.88 -4.33
C LYS A 10 -7.47 18.90 -3.91
N ILE A 11 -6.23 19.36 -3.86
CA ILE A 11 -5.07 18.62 -3.33
C ILE A 11 -5.16 18.53 -1.80
N LYS A 12 -5.59 19.57 -1.08
CA LYS A 12 -5.71 19.53 0.40
C LYS A 12 -6.85 18.66 0.93
N ASP A 13 -7.95 18.46 0.20
CA ASP A 13 -9.18 17.85 0.73
C ASP A 13 -9.47 16.42 0.19
N MET A 14 -8.46 15.63 -0.18
CA MET A 14 -8.70 14.21 -0.47
C MET A 14 -8.83 13.41 0.83
N ALA A 15 -10.06 12.93 1.10
CA ALA A 15 -10.37 12.11 2.25
C ALA A 15 -9.44 10.89 2.38
N CYS A 16 -9.24 10.42 3.61
CA CYS A 16 -8.49 9.21 3.88
C CYS A 16 -9.07 8.01 3.13
N PRO A 17 -8.24 7.09 2.60
CA PRO A 17 -8.76 5.87 2.02
C PRO A 17 -9.58 5.10 3.07
N PRO A 18 -10.79 4.60 2.75
CA PRO A 18 -11.66 4.01 3.76
C PRO A 18 -11.01 2.87 4.56
N ALA A 19 -10.16 2.05 3.92
CA ALA A 19 -9.46 0.96 4.59
C ALA A 19 -8.40 1.40 5.61
N THR A 20 -8.04 2.69 5.72
CA THR A 20 -7.19 3.15 6.82
C THR A 20 -7.98 3.25 8.13
N GLN A 21 -9.28 3.52 8.04
CA GLN A 21 -10.20 3.77 9.16
C GLN A 21 -11.19 2.62 9.41
N ASP A 22 -11.55 1.85 8.38
CA ASP A 22 -12.44 0.70 8.47
C ASP A 22 -11.65 -0.61 8.58
N VAL A 23 -11.71 -1.24 9.77
CA VAL A 23 -11.04 -2.52 10.06
C VAL A 23 -11.60 -3.68 9.24
N ALA A 24 -12.92 -3.71 8.99
CA ALA A 24 -13.55 -4.78 8.23
C ALA A 24 -13.10 -4.71 6.77
N MET A 25 -13.12 -3.52 6.15
CA MET A 25 -12.63 -3.31 4.80
C MET A 25 -11.13 -3.61 4.68
N ASN A 26 -10.33 -3.11 5.61
CA ASN A 26 -8.90 -3.40 5.67
C ASN A 26 -8.61 -4.91 5.73
N THR A 27 -9.35 -5.63 6.57
CA THR A 27 -9.18 -7.08 6.77
C THR A 27 -9.61 -7.86 5.53
N LYS A 28 -10.71 -7.47 4.90
CA LYS A 28 -11.17 -8.05 3.63
C LYS A 28 -10.08 -7.94 2.56
N ASN A 29 -9.53 -6.74 2.36
CA ASN A 29 -8.52 -6.48 1.35
C ASN A 29 -7.21 -7.22 1.68
N ARG A 30 -6.73 -7.16 2.94
CA ARG A 30 -5.56 -7.91 3.40
C ARG A 30 -5.70 -9.41 3.14
N ASN A 31 -6.84 -10.00 3.48
CA ASN A 31 -7.06 -11.43 3.31
C ASN A 31 -7.14 -11.83 1.82
N ALA A 32 -7.72 -10.98 0.98
CA ALA A 32 -7.69 -11.16 -0.47
C ALA A 32 -6.25 -11.14 -1.00
N THR A 33 -5.41 -10.20 -0.58
CA THR A 33 -4.00 -10.13 -0.99
C THR A 33 -3.18 -11.29 -0.42
N ARG A 34 -3.46 -11.78 0.79
CA ARG A 34 -2.83 -13.00 1.32
C ARG A 34 -3.13 -14.20 0.43
N LYS A 35 -4.40 -14.38 0.05
CA LYS A 35 -4.86 -15.53 -0.75
C LYS A 35 -4.35 -15.47 -2.19
N ASN A 36 -4.44 -14.30 -2.81
CA ASN A 36 -4.25 -14.17 -4.26
C ASN A 36 -2.87 -13.65 -4.65
N HIS A 37 -2.16 -13.02 -3.70
CA HIS A 37 -0.92 -12.29 -3.97
C HIS A 37 0.19 -12.54 -2.93
N MET A 38 0.10 -13.65 -2.19
CA MET A 38 1.11 -14.07 -1.22
C MET A 38 1.52 -12.96 -0.23
N TYR A 39 0.59 -12.13 0.26
CA TYR A 39 0.97 -11.13 1.26
C TYR A 39 1.47 -11.81 2.55
N GLY A 40 2.72 -11.57 2.92
CA GLY A 40 3.35 -12.21 4.08
C GLY A 40 4.79 -11.76 4.32
N PRO A 41 5.55 -12.46 5.18
CA PRO A 41 5.11 -13.59 6.00
C PRO A 41 4.14 -13.16 7.13
N LEU A 42 3.46 -14.13 7.77
CA LEU A 42 2.60 -13.86 8.93
C LEU A 42 3.41 -13.27 10.09
N ASN A 43 4.45 -14.00 10.52
CA ASN A 43 5.46 -13.55 11.46
C ASN A 43 6.76 -13.28 10.68
N VAL A 44 7.34 -12.10 10.81
CA VAL A 44 8.59 -11.74 10.12
C VAL A 44 9.79 -12.44 10.75
N GLU A 45 9.73 -12.72 12.04
CA GLU A 45 10.78 -13.41 12.80
C GLU A 45 10.75 -14.93 12.56
N GLU A 46 9.57 -15.47 12.23
CA GLU A 46 9.35 -16.88 11.94
C GLU A 46 8.67 -17.04 10.56
N PRO A 47 9.38 -16.74 9.46
CA PRO A 47 8.76 -16.65 8.14
C PRO A 47 8.44 -18.01 7.50
N GLY A 48 8.95 -19.12 8.06
CA GLY A 48 8.95 -20.43 7.40
C GLY A 48 9.53 -20.35 5.99
N ASP A 49 8.93 -21.07 5.04
CA ASP A 49 9.37 -21.10 3.64
C ASP A 49 8.89 -19.89 2.80
N TYR A 50 8.30 -18.86 3.43
CA TYR A 50 7.70 -17.74 2.71
C TYR A 50 8.65 -17.09 1.68
N TRP A 51 9.89 -16.81 2.10
CA TRP A 51 10.86 -16.12 1.22
C TRP A 51 11.35 -17.01 0.09
N LYS A 52 11.47 -18.32 0.33
CA LYS A 52 11.80 -19.31 -0.68
C LYS A 52 10.69 -19.39 -1.73
N ASN A 53 9.44 -19.54 -1.29
CA ASN A 53 8.28 -19.62 -2.18
C ASN A 53 8.09 -18.32 -2.99
N LEU A 54 8.32 -17.15 -2.38
CA LEU A 54 8.25 -15.88 -3.09
C LEU A 54 9.36 -15.75 -4.13
N ALA A 55 10.58 -16.21 -3.81
CA ALA A 55 11.71 -16.21 -4.73
C ALA A 55 11.48 -17.13 -5.93
N GLU A 56 10.95 -18.34 -5.69
CA GLU A 56 10.55 -19.28 -6.75
C GLU A 56 9.46 -18.68 -7.65
N LYS A 57 8.45 -18.00 -7.07
CA LYS A 57 7.39 -17.36 -7.85
C LYS A 57 7.89 -16.24 -8.77
N TRP A 58 8.94 -15.52 -8.34
CA TRP A 58 9.54 -14.41 -9.09
C TRP A 58 10.74 -14.82 -9.94
N ASP A 59 11.08 -16.11 -9.99
CA ASP A 59 12.30 -16.62 -10.63
C ASP A 59 13.55 -15.83 -10.20
N THR A 60 13.73 -15.71 -8.88
CA THR A 60 14.81 -14.91 -8.28
C THR A 60 15.43 -15.61 -7.08
N THR A 61 16.40 -14.94 -6.43
CA THR A 61 17.05 -15.47 -5.22
C THR A 61 16.26 -15.10 -3.96
N GLU A 62 16.31 -15.94 -2.92
CA GLU A 62 15.78 -15.59 -1.59
C GLU A 62 16.33 -14.27 -1.06
N LYS A 63 17.61 -13.98 -1.36
CA LYS A 63 18.27 -12.73 -0.97
C LYS A 63 17.61 -11.52 -1.64
N ALA A 64 17.24 -11.63 -2.92
CA ALA A 64 16.49 -10.59 -3.62
C ALA A 64 15.07 -10.46 -3.07
N ALA A 65 14.36 -11.58 -2.87
CA ALA A 65 13.01 -11.59 -2.31
C ALA A 65 12.95 -10.91 -0.92
N LYS A 66 13.91 -11.20 -0.04
CA LYS A 66 14.04 -10.56 1.30
C LYS A 66 14.32 -9.06 1.24
N LYS A 67 14.88 -8.54 0.13
CA LYS A 67 15.06 -7.10 -0.10
C LYS A 67 13.84 -6.43 -0.72
N SER A 68 12.97 -7.21 -1.37
CA SER A 68 11.75 -6.74 -2.04
C SER A 68 10.57 -6.67 -1.07
N THR A 69 10.64 -5.80 -0.06
CA THR A 69 9.58 -5.62 0.95
C THR A 69 8.66 -4.45 0.60
N CYS A 70 7.50 -4.37 1.27
CA CYS A 70 6.59 -3.23 1.21
C CYS A 70 7.35 -1.93 1.53
N GLY A 71 8.29 -1.93 2.47
CA GLY A 71 9.08 -0.77 2.86
C GLY A 71 9.85 -0.08 1.72
N VAL A 72 10.12 -0.80 0.62
CA VAL A 72 10.78 -0.29 -0.59
C VAL A 72 9.89 -0.39 -1.85
N CYS A 73 8.61 -0.71 -1.68
CA CYS A 73 7.65 -0.86 -2.78
C CYS A 73 7.07 0.49 -3.21
N VAL A 74 6.98 0.74 -4.51
CA VAL A 74 6.48 1.99 -5.10
C VAL A 74 5.04 2.34 -4.69
N ALA A 75 4.26 1.34 -4.29
CA ALA A 75 2.87 1.51 -3.86
C ALA A 75 2.71 1.69 -2.34
N PHE A 76 3.80 1.62 -1.57
CA PHE A 76 3.76 1.74 -0.12
C PHE A 76 3.83 3.20 0.33
N ASP A 77 2.76 3.67 0.95
CA ASP A 77 2.58 5.08 1.32
C ASP A 77 2.75 5.31 2.82
N ILE A 78 3.74 6.15 3.14
CA ILE A 78 4.05 6.66 4.47
C ILE A 78 4.17 8.19 4.48
N SER A 79 3.60 8.85 3.47
CA SER A 79 3.54 10.32 3.38
C SER A 79 2.87 10.92 4.62
N PRO A 80 3.16 12.19 4.97
CA PRO A 80 2.53 12.86 6.10
C PRO A 80 1.00 12.72 6.13
N ARG A 81 0.33 12.93 4.99
CA ARG A 81 -1.13 12.77 4.89
C ARG A 81 -1.61 11.35 5.17
N MET A 82 -0.82 10.35 4.80
CA MET A 82 -1.21 8.96 5.00
C MET A 82 -1.00 8.54 6.46
N ASN A 83 0.01 9.10 7.13
CA ASN A 83 0.20 8.91 8.57
C ASN A 83 -0.98 9.51 9.36
N GLU A 84 -1.49 10.68 8.97
CA GLU A 84 -2.69 11.28 9.57
C GLU A 84 -3.94 10.39 9.40
N CYS A 85 -3.99 9.56 8.36
CA CYS A 85 -5.11 8.67 8.08
C CYS A 85 -5.11 7.37 8.90
N MET A 86 -4.03 7.05 9.61
CA MET A 86 -3.88 5.79 10.34
C MET A 86 -4.03 6.04 11.86
N PRO A 87 -5.10 5.51 12.50
CA PRO A 87 -5.26 5.65 13.95
C PRO A 87 -4.25 4.77 14.70
N GLY A 88 -3.60 5.33 15.73
CA GLY A 88 -2.68 4.63 16.62
C GLY A 88 -1.20 4.68 16.21
N PRO A 89 -0.30 4.02 16.97
CA PRO A 89 1.11 3.96 16.62
C PRO A 89 1.30 3.25 15.28
N VAL A 90 2.05 3.88 14.38
CA VAL A 90 2.30 3.35 13.04
C VAL A 90 3.65 2.66 12.91
N SER A 91 4.47 2.59 13.95
CA SER A 91 5.82 2.01 13.92
C SER A 91 6.08 1.14 15.14
N ASP A 92 6.85 0.07 14.95
CA ASP A 92 7.40 -0.81 15.97
C ASP A 92 8.87 -1.18 15.65
N ALA A 93 9.49 -2.05 16.44
CA ALA A 93 10.90 -2.45 16.24
C ALA A 93 11.14 -3.22 14.94
N SER A 94 10.11 -3.89 14.41
CA SER A 94 10.17 -4.70 13.19
C SER A 94 9.88 -3.89 11.92
N GLY A 95 9.28 -2.70 12.05
CA GLY A 95 8.97 -1.84 10.92
C GLY A 95 7.86 -0.83 11.20
N ARG A 96 7.12 -0.48 10.15
CA ARG A 96 6.01 0.45 10.24
C ARG A 96 4.85 0.07 9.34
N LEU A 97 3.66 0.49 9.73
CA LEU A 97 2.48 0.52 8.89
C LEU A 97 2.60 1.62 7.83
N GLY A 98 2.00 1.33 6.69
CA GLY A 98 1.73 2.26 5.61
C GLY A 98 0.60 1.74 4.75
N TYR A 99 0.13 2.54 3.80
CA TYR A 99 -0.99 2.15 2.94
C TYR A 99 -0.50 1.61 1.61
N CYS A 100 -1.02 0.45 1.19
CA CYS A 100 -0.73 -0.08 -0.13
C CYS A 100 -1.74 0.44 -1.15
N TRP A 101 -1.31 1.26 -2.11
CA TRP A 101 -2.19 1.77 -3.16
C TRP A 101 -2.62 0.74 -4.20
N MET A 102 -1.91 -0.38 -4.34
CA MET A 102 -2.28 -1.46 -5.27
C MET A 102 -3.38 -2.36 -4.70
N HIS A 103 -3.34 -2.63 -3.40
CA HIS A 103 -4.22 -3.61 -2.74
C HIS A 103 -5.19 -2.99 -1.74
N HIS A 104 -5.11 -1.68 -1.52
CA HIS A 104 -6.05 -0.90 -0.72
C HIS A 104 -6.19 -1.35 0.74
N PHE A 105 -5.08 -1.59 1.43
CA PHE A 105 -5.09 -1.91 2.86
C PHE A 105 -3.84 -1.38 3.57
N LYS A 106 -3.89 -1.30 4.90
CA LYS A 106 -2.74 -1.03 5.78
C LYS A 106 -1.81 -2.24 5.79
N CYS A 107 -0.63 -2.10 5.22
CA CYS A 107 0.39 -3.13 5.16
C CYS A 107 1.60 -2.76 6.04
N HIS A 108 2.38 -3.77 6.42
CA HIS A 108 3.59 -3.64 7.22
C HIS A 108 4.86 -3.60 6.34
N SER A 109 5.80 -2.70 6.64
CA SER A 109 6.99 -2.45 5.82
C SER A 109 7.93 -3.65 5.68
N ALA A 110 7.95 -4.56 6.65
CA ALA A 110 8.78 -5.76 6.63
C ALA A 110 8.15 -6.97 5.90
N ARG A 111 6.89 -6.84 5.47
CA ARG A 111 6.22 -7.87 4.67
C ARG A 111 6.43 -7.62 3.18
N SER A 112 6.08 -8.59 2.34
CA SER A 112 6.10 -8.53 0.89
C SER A 112 4.81 -9.14 0.32
N CYS A 113 4.70 -9.16 -1.02
CA CYS A 113 3.67 -9.82 -1.79
C CYS A 113 4.22 -10.13 -3.19
N ASP A 114 3.57 -11.03 -3.92
CA ASP A 114 4.02 -11.42 -5.25
C ASP A 114 3.74 -10.39 -6.36
N THR A 115 3.14 -9.25 -6.02
CA THR A 115 2.98 -8.10 -6.93
C THR A 115 3.87 -6.93 -6.54
N TRP A 116 4.96 -7.18 -5.80
CA TRP A 116 5.90 -6.14 -5.42
C TRP A 116 6.42 -5.38 -6.65
N ALA A 117 6.65 -4.07 -6.52
CA ALA A 117 7.20 -3.24 -7.57
C ALA A 117 8.20 -2.23 -7.02
N MET A 118 9.35 -2.10 -7.69
CA MET A 118 10.46 -1.23 -7.30
C MET A 118 10.08 0.26 -7.37
N GLY A 119 10.62 1.07 -6.44
CA GLY A 119 10.59 2.54 -6.54
C GLY A 119 9.99 3.28 -5.34
N GLY A 120 9.83 2.61 -4.20
CA GLY A 120 9.24 3.21 -3.00
C GLY A 120 10.23 3.57 -1.89
N PRO A 121 9.70 3.95 -0.72
CA PRO A 121 8.28 4.18 -0.45
C PRO A 121 7.83 5.59 -0.89
N ILE A 122 6.52 5.80 -0.96
CA ILE A 122 5.92 7.13 -1.17
C ILE A 122 6.06 7.92 0.13
N LYS A 123 6.80 9.03 0.08
CA LYS A 123 7.06 9.92 1.22
C LYS A 123 6.43 11.32 1.03
N ASP A 124 6.00 11.64 -0.18
CA ASP A 124 5.48 12.96 -0.55
C ASP A 124 3.95 12.95 -0.65
N ASN A 125 3.28 13.95 -0.06
CA ASN A 125 1.82 14.08 -0.16
C ASN A 125 1.35 14.21 -1.62
N SER A 126 2.11 14.91 -2.48
CA SER A 126 1.77 15.06 -3.90
C SER A 126 1.63 13.71 -4.61
N LYS A 127 2.64 12.84 -4.47
CA LYS A 127 2.61 11.48 -5.01
C LYS A 127 1.48 10.64 -4.40
N SER A 128 1.23 10.78 -3.10
CA SER A 128 0.09 10.14 -2.43
C SER A 128 -1.25 10.54 -3.06
N HIS A 129 -1.45 11.84 -3.33
CA HIS A 129 -2.63 12.34 -4.02
C HIS A 129 -2.74 11.84 -5.46
N GLU A 130 -1.64 11.79 -6.21
CA GLU A 130 -1.63 11.24 -7.58
C GLU A 130 -2.08 9.78 -7.60
N TRP A 131 -1.61 8.96 -6.65
CA TRP A 131 -2.06 7.58 -6.50
C TRP A 131 -3.55 7.49 -6.17
N GLN A 132 -4.05 8.36 -5.28
CA GLN A 132 -5.47 8.41 -4.94
C GLN A 132 -6.34 8.83 -6.14
N GLU A 133 -5.91 9.83 -6.90
CA GLU A 133 -6.62 10.30 -8.09
C GLU A 133 -6.68 9.22 -9.16
N LYS A 134 -5.56 8.54 -9.45
CA LYS A 134 -5.53 7.42 -10.41
C LYS A 134 -6.50 6.31 -10.01
N ASN A 135 -6.49 5.88 -8.75
CA ASN A 135 -7.39 4.83 -8.26
C ASN A 135 -8.87 5.26 -8.30
N THR A 136 -9.15 6.51 -7.94
CA THR A 136 -10.51 7.08 -8.01
C THR A 136 -11.03 7.12 -9.45
N ASN A 137 -10.20 7.60 -10.38
CA ASN A 137 -10.55 7.66 -11.80
C ASN A 137 -10.79 6.26 -12.39
N LEU A 138 -9.98 5.26 -11.99
CA LEU A 138 -10.20 3.86 -12.40
C LEU A 138 -11.54 3.31 -11.87
N ALA A 139 -11.89 3.60 -10.62
CA ALA A 139 -13.17 3.20 -10.04
C ALA A 139 -14.36 3.84 -10.78
N ILE A 140 -14.28 5.15 -11.08
CA ILE A 140 -15.31 5.87 -11.84
C ILE A 140 -15.48 5.28 -13.24
N LYS A 141 -14.38 4.97 -13.95
CA LYS A 141 -14.44 4.34 -15.28
C LYS A 141 -15.13 2.99 -15.23
N LYS A 142 -14.85 2.15 -14.23
CA LYS A 142 -15.52 0.86 -14.04
C LYS A 142 -17.03 1.03 -13.84
N LEU A 143 -17.45 1.98 -13.00
CA LEU A 143 -18.88 2.25 -12.77
C LEU A 143 -19.60 2.70 -14.05
N LYS A 144 -18.98 3.58 -14.85
CA LYS A 144 -19.53 4.05 -16.13
C LYS A 144 -19.61 2.99 -17.22
N ASN A 145 -18.78 1.95 -17.16
CA ASN A 145 -18.79 0.85 -18.13
C ASN A 145 -19.76 -0.27 -17.73
N ILE A 146 -20.37 -0.18 -16.55
CA ILE A 146 -21.37 -1.12 -16.02
C ILE A 146 -22.79 -0.50 -16.09
N SER A 147 -22.90 0.82 -16.32
CA SER A 147 -24.13 1.57 -16.61
C SER A 147 -24.39 1.68 -18.10
#